data_AF-N9VII2-F1
#
_entry.id   AF-N9VII2-F1
#
_cell.length_a   1.000
_cell.length_b   1.000
_cell.length_c   1.000
_cell.angle_alpha   90.00
_cell.angle_beta   90.00
_cell.angle_gamma   90.00
#
_symmetry.space_group_name_H-M   'P 1'
#
loop_
_entity.id
_entity.type
_entity.pdbx_description
1 polymer ?
#
loop_
_entity_poly.entity_id
_entity_poly.type
_entity_poly.pdbx_seq_one_letter_code
_entity_poly.pdbx_strand_id
1 'polypeptide(L)'
;MPLTPATVSATSPLDEEARHLLASFEPVVDALAALFGPGCEVVLHAFDNLHASVIKIANGHVTGRKKGAPVTDFALSRITALEGEAWSSYFTRTREGGLMKSASVTLRSRTGQAVGMLCVNFSLDTPLSGLLQALAPVTQESQQQETFAHSVEDLVEQVMARVDEDPALTPGSRNRAIVCRLYDQGIFDIKDAAQQVADRLGLSRHTVYLHIRNHKAALAKHQEGPHTENPSHDATLV
;
A
#
# COMPACT_ATOMS: atom_id res chain seq x y z
N MET A 1 -20.76 -44.70 -20.03
CA MET A 1 -20.40 -44.61 -18.61
C MET A 1 -20.45 -43.14 -18.21
N PRO A 2 -21.24 -42.73 -17.21
CA PRO A 2 -21.15 -41.37 -16.71
C PRO A 2 -19.88 -41.22 -15.87
N LEU A 3 -19.11 -40.17 -16.16
CA LEU A 3 -17.93 -39.79 -15.39
C LEU A 3 -18.36 -39.40 -13.97
N THR A 4 -17.81 -40.09 -12.99
CA THR A 4 -17.97 -39.77 -11.56
C THR A 4 -17.40 -38.37 -11.31
N PRO A 5 -18.12 -37.44 -10.65
CA PRO A 5 -17.53 -36.16 -10.29
C PRO A 5 -16.41 -36.41 -9.28
N ALA A 6 -15.21 -35.93 -9.60
CA ALA A 6 -14.08 -35.94 -8.67
C ALA A 6 -14.54 -35.25 -7.38
N THR A 7 -14.63 -36.04 -6.30
CA THR A 7 -14.95 -35.54 -4.97
C THR A 7 -13.83 -34.58 -4.59
N VAL A 8 -14.13 -33.28 -4.52
CA VAL A 8 -13.20 -32.27 -3.99
C VAL A 8 -12.89 -32.69 -2.57
N SER A 9 -11.73 -33.33 -2.41
CA SER A 9 -11.26 -33.91 -1.16
C SER A 9 -11.17 -32.82 -0.09
N ALA A 10 -11.53 -33.19 1.14
CA ALA A 10 -11.55 -32.34 2.32
C ALA A 10 -10.36 -31.37 2.35
N THR A 11 -10.67 -30.08 2.41
CA THR A 11 -9.67 -29.01 2.50
C THR A 11 -8.83 -29.22 3.76
N SER A 12 -7.51 -29.33 3.57
CA SER A 12 -6.59 -29.49 4.69
C SER A 12 -6.55 -28.20 5.51
N PRO A 13 -6.45 -28.28 6.85
CA PRO A 13 -6.31 -27.09 7.67
C PRO A 13 -5.06 -26.30 7.23
N LEU A 14 -5.19 -24.97 7.16
CA LEU A 14 -4.04 -24.10 6.92
C LEU A 14 -3.02 -24.27 8.04
N ASP A 15 -1.74 -24.24 7.70
CA ASP A 15 -0.65 -24.15 8.67
C ASP A 15 -0.46 -22.68 9.14
N GLU A 16 0.50 -22.45 10.04
CA GLU A 16 0.77 -21.11 10.57
C GLU A 16 1.32 -20.16 9.49
N GLU A 17 2.15 -20.66 8.58
CA GLU A 17 2.70 -19.89 7.46
C GLU A 17 1.58 -19.38 6.56
N ALA A 18 0.67 -20.25 6.14
CA ALA A 18 -0.45 -19.91 5.29
C ALA A 18 -1.38 -18.90 5.97
N ARG A 19 -1.64 -19.04 7.27
CA ARG A 19 -2.43 -18.05 8.03
C ARG A 19 -1.75 -16.70 8.07
N HIS A 20 -0.44 -16.66 8.32
CA HIS A 20 0.31 -15.40 8.32
C HIS A 20 0.31 -14.74 6.94
N LEU A 21 0.49 -15.53 5.88
CA LEU A 21 0.40 -15.04 4.50
C LEU A 21 -0.97 -14.41 4.24
N LEU A 22 -2.07 -15.10 4.53
CA LEU A 22 -3.42 -14.55 4.33
C LEU A 22 -3.66 -13.28 5.16
N ALA A 23 -3.23 -13.27 6.44
CA ALA A 23 -3.36 -12.10 7.31
C ALA A 23 -2.61 -10.87 6.74
N SER A 24 -1.45 -11.06 6.11
CA SER A 24 -0.70 -9.96 5.48
C SER A 24 -1.41 -9.30 4.29
N PHE A 25 -2.42 -9.97 3.72
CA PHE A 25 -3.25 -9.44 2.64
C PHE A 25 -4.52 -8.73 3.13
N GLU A 26 -4.89 -8.84 4.41
CA GLU A 26 -6.07 -8.11 4.92
C GLU A 26 -5.97 -6.58 4.72
N PRO A 27 -4.83 -5.91 5.00
CA PRO A 27 -4.68 -4.48 4.72
C PRO A 27 -4.75 -4.15 3.22
N VAL A 28 -4.31 -5.07 2.36
CA VAL A 28 -4.38 -4.89 0.90
C VAL A 28 -5.83 -4.83 0.43
N VAL A 29 -6.73 -5.58 1.06
CA VAL A 29 -8.18 -5.53 0.78
C VAL A 29 -8.72 -4.13 1.00
N ASP A 30 -8.41 -3.53 2.16
CA ASP A 30 -8.90 -2.21 2.52
C ASP A 30 -8.25 -1.12 1.66
N ALA A 31 -6.94 -1.21 1.40
CA ALA A 31 -6.20 -0.24 0.58
C ALA A 31 -6.71 -0.17 -0.86
N LEU A 32 -6.91 -1.33 -1.51
CA LEU A 32 -7.41 -1.37 -2.89
C LEU A 32 -8.87 -0.88 -2.99
N ALA A 33 -9.70 -1.23 -2.02
CA ALA A 33 -11.08 -0.76 -1.97
C ALA A 33 -11.18 0.75 -1.71
N ALA A 34 -10.28 1.31 -0.88
CA ALA A 34 -10.18 2.75 -0.66
C ALA A 34 -9.71 3.48 -1.93
N LEU A 35 -8.69 2.94 -2.62
CA LEU A 35 -8.12 3.54 -3.83
C LEU A 35 -9.13 3.66 -4.98
N PHE A 36 -9.90 2.61 -5.23
CA PHE A 36 -10.84 2.57 -6.35
C PHE A 36 -12.28 2.97 -5.94
N GLY A 37 -12.50 3.27 -4.68
CA GLY A 37 -13.78 3.71 -4.14
C GLY A 37 -14.86 2.62 -4.11
N PRO A 38 -16.13 3.02 -3.90
CA PRO A 38 -17.22 2.10 -3.58
C PRO A 38 -17.57 1.12 -4.71
N GLY A 39 -17.26 1.45 -5.96
CA GLY A 39 -17.51 0.57 -7.11
C GLY A 39 -16.55 -0.63 -7.23
N CYS A 40 -15.53 -0.70 -6.37
CA CYS A 40 -14.53 -1.76 -6.37
C CYS A 40 -14.68 -2.65 -5.13
N GLU A 41 -15.17 -3.88 -5.34
CA GLU A 41 -15.20 -4.91 -4.32
C GLU A 41 -13.88 -5.68 -4.29
N VAL A 42 -13.34 -5.87 -3.09
CA VAL A 42 -12.11 -6.64 -2.90
C VAL A 42 -12.39 -7.75 -1.90
N VAL A 43 -12.09 -8.98 -2.28
CA VAL A 43 -12.45 -10.19 -1.53
C VAL A 43 -11.21 -11.04 -1.31
N LEU A 44 -10.95 -11.39 -0.06
CA LEU A 44 -9.91 -12.33 0.32
C LEU A 44 -10.53 -13.66 0.74
N HIS A 45 -10.08 -14.72 0.08
CA HIS A 45 -10.49 -16.10 0.30
C HIS A 45 -9.43 -16.90 1.05
N ALA A 46 -9.87 -17.73 2.00
CA ALA A 46 -9.11 -18.86 2.54
C ALA A 46 -9.69 -20.17 1.99
N PHE A 47 -8.82 -21.14 1.73
CA PHE A 47 -9.21 -22.43 1.16
C PHE A 47 -9.24 -23.60 2.16
N ASP A 48 -9.20 -23.35 3.48
CA ASP A 48 -9.45 -24.38 4.51
C ASP A 48 -10.93 -24.69 4.72
N ASN A 49 -11.84 -23.76 4.40
CA ASN A 49 -13.29 -23.99 4.46
C ASN A 49 -14.02 -23.36 3.27
N LEU A 50 -14.35 -24.19 2.27
CA LEU A 50 -15.00 -23.72 1.03
C LEU A 50 -16.42 -23.19 1.25
N HIS A 51 -17.13 -23.63 2.28
CA HIS A 51 -18.46 -23.13 2.61
C HIS A 51 -18.42 -21.73 3.25
N ALA A 52 -17.29 -21.34 3.83
CA ALA A 52 -17.08 -20.06 4.49
C ALA A 52 -15.74 -19.42 4.07
N SER A 53 -15.44 -19.46 2.77
CA SER A 53 -14.12 -19.10 2.25
C SER A 53 -13.78 -17.61 2.39
N VAL A 54 -14.76 -16.70 2.38
CA VAL A 54 -14.48 -15.26 2.46
C VAL A 54 -14.06 -14.91 3.89
N ILE A 55 -12.78 -14.57 4.08
CA ILE A 55 -12.24 -14.20 5.40
C ILE A 55 -12.20 -12.68 5.63
N LYS A 56 -12.09 -11.90 4.55
CA LYS A 56 -12.14 -10.43 4.54
C LYS A 56 -12.75 -9.96 3.22
N ILE A 57 -13.57 -8.92 3.28
CA ILE A 57 -14.22 -8.32 2.12
C ILE A 57 -14.42 -6.82 2.37
N ALA A 58 -14.12 -6.02 1.37
CA ALA A 58 -14.45 -4.60 1.31
C ALA A 58 -15.40 -4.34 0.13
N ASN A 59 -16.32 -3.39 0.30
CA ASN A 59 -17.36 -3.06 -0.68
C ASN A 59 -18.20 -4.26 -1.16
N GLY A 60 -18.47 -5.23 -0.27
CA GLY A 60 -19.25 -6.43 -0.59
C GLY A 60 -20.69 -6.19 -1.07
N HIS A 61 -21.17 -4.95 -1.02
CA HIS A 61 -22.46 -4.55 -1.58
C HIS A 61 -22.51 -4.68 -3.12
N VAL A 62 -21.37 -4.68 -3.81
CA VAL A 62 -21.28 -4.86 -5.27
C VAL A 62 -21.84 -6.22 -5.71
N THR A 63 -21.48 -7.29 -4.99
CA THR A 63 -22.01 -8.64 -5.27
C THR A 63 -23.03 -9.14 -4.24
N GLY A 64 -23.27 -8.36 -3.18
CA GLY A 64 -24.08 -8.75 -2.02
C GLY A 64 -23.42 -9.77 -1.10
N ARG A 65 -22.10 -10.00 -1.24
CA ARG A 65 -21.35 -10.96 -0.43
C ARG A 65 -20.88 -10.35 0.88
N LYS A 66 -20.62 -11.22 1.85
CA LYS A 66 -20.13 -10.87 3.20
C LYS A 66 -19.09 -11.89 3.67
N LYS A 67 -18.38 -11.56 4.75
CA LYS A 67 -17.51 -12.51 5.45
C LYS A 67 -18.27 -13.81 5.76
N GLY A 68 -17.62 -14.94 5.51
CA GLY A 68 -18.21 -16.28 5.61
C GLY A 68 -19.04 -16.72 4.40
N ALA A 69 -19.07 -15.95 3.30
CA ALA A 69 -19.69 -16.42 2.07
C ALA A 69 -18.90 -17.60 1.44
N PRO A 70 -19.59 -18.51 0.74
CA PRO A 70 -18.95 -19.68 0.13
C PRO A 70 -18.04 -19.28 -1.04
N VAL A 71 -17.15 -20.20 -1.42
CA VAL A 71 -16.27 -20.08 -2.58
C VAL A 71 -17.09 -20.00 -3.87
N THR A 72 -16.57 -19.31 -4.90
CA THR A 72 -17.21 -19.27 -6.22
C THR A 72 -16.71 -20.42 -7.11
N ASP A 73 -17.42 -20.75 -8.18
CA ASP A 73 -16.99 -21.77 -9.15
C ASP A 73 -15.63 -21.43 -9.78
N PHE A 74 -15.40 -20.14 -10.05
CA PHE A 74 -14.11 -19.65 -10.55
C PHE A 74 -13.00 -19.91 -9.52
N ALA A 75 -13.22 -19.52 -8.26
CA ALA A 75 -12.28 -19.77 -7.18
C ALA A 75 -11.99 -21.27 -7.01
N LEU A 76 -13.03 -22.10 -7.10
CA LEU A 76 -12.91 -23.55 -7.03
C LEU A 76 -12.04 -24.13 -8.15
N SER A 77 -12.20 -23.63 -9.39
CA SER A 77 -11.35 -24.04 -10.51
C SER A 77 -9.86 -23.71 -10.31
N ARG A 78 -9.55 -22.66 -9.55
CA ARG A 78 -8.18 -22.23 -9.24
C ARG A 78 -7.53 -23.06 -8.13
N ILE A 79 -8.32 -23.61 -7.20
CA ILE A 79 -7.83 -24.55 -6.17
C ILE A 79 -7.26 -25.81 -6.84
N THR A 80 -7.95 -26.32 -7.85
CA THR A 80 -7.60 -27.58 -8.53
C THR A 80 -6.49 -27.42 -9.59
N ALA A 81 -6.22 -26.19 -10.02
CA ALA A 81 -5.19 -25.92 -11.02
C ALA A 81 -3.79 -25.99 -10.37
N LEU A 82 -3.09 -27.10 -10.62
CA LEU A 82 -1.67 -27.27 -10.30
C LEU A 82 -0.76 -26.42 -11.21
N GLU A 83 -1.23 -26.14 -12.43
CA GLU A 83 -0.53 -25.37 -13.45
C GLU A 83 -1.44 -24.24 -13.99
N GLY A 84 -0.86 -23.07 -14.23
CA GLY A 84 -1.55 -21.89 -14.75
C GLY A 84 -1.02 -20.57 -14.18
N GLU A 85 -1.39 -19.46 -14.81
CA GLU A 85 -1.00 -18.13 -14.32
C GLU A 85 -1.52 -17.93 -12.89
N ALA A 86 -0.63 -17.44 -12.01
CA ALA A 86 -0.97 -17.13 -10.62
C ALA A 86 -2.02 -16.02 -10.52
N TRP A 87 -2.26 -15.29 -11.61
CA TRP A 87 -3.23 -14.21 -11.70
C TRP A 87 -4.03 -14.30 -13.00
N SER A 88 -5.17 -13.63 -13.07
CA SER A 88 -5.94 -13.49 -14.31
C SER A 88 -6.84 -12.26 -14.27
N SER A 89 -7.15 -11.70 -15.45
CA SER A 89 -8.07 -10.56 -15.61
C SER A 89 -9.16 -10.89 -16.64
N TYR A 90 -10.42 -10.79 -16.25
CA TYR A 90 -11.55 -11.30 -17.04
C TYR A 90 -12.83 -10.52 -16.72
N PHE A 91 -13.85 -10.68 -17.54
CA PHE A 91 -15.16 -10.11 -17.26
C PHE A 91 -16.02 -11.12 -16.49
N THR A 92 -16.78 -10.63 -15.53
CA THR A 92 -17.76 -11.42 -14.77
C THR A 92 -19.08 -10.68 -14.71
N ARG A 93 -20.10 -11.33 -14.15
CA ARG A 93 -21.39 -10.70 -13.88
C ARG A 93 -21.79 -10.94 -12.44
N THR A 94 -22.46 -9.95 -11.85
CA THR A 94 -23.15 -10.12 -10.57
C THR A 94 -24.34 -11.07 -10.74
N ARG A 95 -24.96 -11.47 -9.62
CA ARG A 95 -26.19 -12.27 -9.64
C ARG A 95 -27.34 -11.55 -10.38
N GLU A 96 -27.35 -10.22 -10.34
CA GLU A 96 -28.34 -9.37 -10.99
C GLU A 96 -28.02 -9.11 -12.48
N GLY A 97 -26.90 -9.65 -12.98
CA GLY A 97 -26.47 -9.53 -14.36
C GLY A 97 -25.57 -8.33 -14.66
N GLY A 98 -25.29 -7.49 -13.65
CA GLY A 98 -24.40 -6.34 -13.76
C GLY A 98 -23.00 -6.73 -14.19
N LEU A 99 -22.41 -6.01 -15.14
CA LEU A 99 -21.12 -6.38 -15.73
C LEU A 99 -19.98 -5.91 -14.83
N MET A 100 -18.99 -6.77 -14.60
CA MET A 100 -17.81 -6.45 -13.81
C MET A 100 -16.53 -6.76 -14.58
N LYS A 101 -15.50 -5.94 -14.35
CA LYS A 101 -14.12 -6.28 -14.68
C LYS A 101 -13.45 -6.83 -13.43
N SER A 102 -13.06 -8.10 -13.46
CA SER A 102 -12.47 -8.80 -12.34
C SER A 102 -11.00 -9.12 -12.57
N ALA A 103 -10.23 -9.13 -11.49
CA ALA A 103 -8.89 -9.70 -11.43
C ALA A 103 -8.80 -10.62 -10.20
N SER A 104 -8.11 -11.75 -10.34
CA SER A 104 -7.90 -12.69 -9.24
C SER A 104 -6.44 -13.10 -9.18
N VAL A 105 -5.89 -13.22 -7.97
CA VAL A 105 -4.53 -13.68 -7.68
C VAL A 105 -4.60 -14.84 -6.69
N THR A 106 -4.05 -15.99 -7.07
CA THR A 106 -3.98 -17.18 -6.20
C THR A 106 -2.80 -17.05 -5.25
N LEU A 107 -3.07 -17.19 -3.95
CA LEU A 107 -2.06 -17.13 -2.90
C LEU A 107 -1.58 -18.56 -2.62
N ARG A 108 -0.26 -18.77 -2.69
CA ARG A 108 0.36 -20.08 -2.52
C ARG A 108 1.37 -20.07 -1.38
N SER A 109 1.44 -21.17 -0.62
CA SER A 109 2.49 -21.39 0.39
C SER A 109 3.85 -21.61 -0.28
N ARG A 110 4.93 -21.65 0.52
CA ARG A 110 6.27 -22.02 0.04
C ARG A 110 6.34 -23.39 -0.64
N THR A 111 5.41 -24.30 -0.32
CA THR A 111 5.32 -25.63 -0.95
C THR A 111 4.55 -25.62 -2.27
N GLY A 112 4.07 -24.46 -2.71
CA GLY A 112 3.30 -24.29 -3.95
C GLY A 112 1.81 -24.60 -3.82
N GLN A 113 1.33 -25.00 -2.64
CA GLN A 113 -0.07 -25.29 -2.38
C GLN A 113 -0.91 -23.99 -2.41
N ALA A 114 -2.05 -24.01 -3.10
CA ALA A 114 -3.00 -22.90 -3.06
C ALA A 114 -3.67 -22.83 -1.68
N VAL A 115 -3.47 -21.72 -0.97
CA VAL A 115 -3.98 -21.51 0.40
C VAL A 115 -5.12 -20.48 0.45
N GLY A 116 -5.21 -19.64 -0.58
CA GLY A 116 -6.27 -18.65 -0.70
C GLY A 116 -6.24 -17.91 -2.03
N MET A 117 -7.04 -16.86 -2.14
CA MET A 117 -7.12 -16.03 -3.35
C MET A 117 -7.59 -14.62 -3.02
N LEU A 118 -6.96 -13.62 -3.64
CA LEU A 118 -7.41 -12.23 -3.62
C LEU A 118 -8.16 -11.95 -4.92
N CYS A 119 -9.39 -11.44 -4.82
CA CYS A 119 -10.20 -10.99 -5.95
C CYS A 119 -10.44 -9.49 -5.87
N VAL A 120 -10.29 -8.80 -6.99
CA VAL A 120 -10.64 -7.38 -7.17
C VAL A 120 -11.70 -7.34 -8.26
N ASN A 121 -12.89 -6.82 -7.94
CA ASN A 121 -14.06 -6.79 -8.82
C ASN A 121 -14.54 -5.35 -8.96
N PHE A 122 -14.38 -4.78 -10.15
CA PHE A 122 -14.86 -3.44 -10.45
C PHE A 122 -16.20 -3.51 -11.18
N SER A 123 -17.24 -2.94 -10.60
CA SER A 123 -18.56 -2.85 -11.25
C SER A 123 -18.54 -1.80 -12.35
N LEU A 124 -18.87 -2.22 -13.58
CA LEU A 124 -18.96 -1.34 -14.74
C LEU A 124 -20.32 -0.64 -14.84
N ASP A 125 -21.26 -0.99 -13.96
CA ASP A 125 -22.49 -0.23 -13.77
C ASP A 125 -22.25 1.01 -12.87
N THR A 126 -21.08 1.10 -12.23
CA THR A 126 -20.68 2.29 -11.47
C THR A 126 -20.49 3.48 -12.42
N PRO A 127 -21.15 4.63 -12.16
CA PRO A 127 -20.92 5.84 -12.96
C PRO A 127 -19.44 6.24 -12.94
N LEU A 128 -18.91 6.61 -14.10
CA LEU A 128 -17.51 7.06 -14.22
C LEU A 128 -17.21 8.24 -13.28
N SER A 129 -18.19 9.10 -13.01
CA SER A 129 -18.06 10.19 -12.05
C SER A 129 -17.73 9.71 -10.63
N GLY A 130 -18.26 8.56 -10.21
CA GLY A 130 -17.95 7.96 -8.90
C GLY A 130 -16.50 7.48 -8.80
N LEU A 131 -15.97 6.90 -9.88
CA LEU A 131 -14.55 6.54 -9.96
C LEU A 131 -13.66 7.79 -9.95
N LEU A 132 -14.01 8.80 -10.74
CA LEU A 132 -13.25 10.06 -10.77
C LEU A 132 -13.26 10.76 -9.41
N GLN A 133 -14.35 10.67 -8.65
CA GLN A 133 -14.41 11.22 -7.30
C GLN A 133 -13.49 10.48 -6.33
N ALA A 134 -13.37 9.15 -6.44
CA ALA A 134 -12.45 8.37 -5.62
C ALA A 134 -10.98 8.68 -5.92
N LEU A 135 -10.66 9.07 -7.16
CA LEU A 135 -9.32 9.42 -7.60
C LEU A 135 -9.02 10.93 -7.50
N ALA A 136 -10.03 11.75 -7.22
CA ALA A 136 -9.86 13.18 -7.08
C ALA A 136 -9.19 13.51 -5.73
N PRO A 137 -8.25 14.46 -5.69
CA PRO A 137 -7.63 14.88 -4.44
C PRO A 137 -8.70 15.46 -3.50
N VAL A 138 -8.87 14.84 -2.34
CA VAL A 138 -9.68 15.41 -1.27
C VAL A 138 -8.93 16.63 -0.75
N THR A 139 -9.58 17.79 -0.76
CA THR A 139 -9.01 19.13 -0.56
C THR A 139 -8.30 19.37 0.80
N GLN A 140 -8.19 18.37 1.66
CA GLN A 140 -7.63 18.48 3.02
C GLN A 140 -6.55 17.44 3.37
N GLU A 141 -6.25 16.48 2.49
CA GLU A 141 -5.13 15.58 2.76
C GLU A 141 -3.83 16.26 2.38
N SER A 142 -2.87 16.27 3.31
CA SER A 142 -1.49 16.65 2.98
C SER A 142 -1.05 15.76 1.83
N GLN A 143 -0.93 16.31 0.62
CA GLN A 143 -0.44 15.57 -0.53
C GLN A 143 0.90 14.95 -0.12
N GLN A 144 0.92 13.63 0.09
CA GLN A 144 2.17 12.92 0.30
C GLN A 144 2.94 13.06 -1.01
N GLN A 145 3.94 13.94 -1.00
CA GLN A 145 4.81 14.14 -2.14
C GLN A 145 5.77 12.97 -2.24
N GLU A 146 5.32 11.88 -2.85
CA GLU A 146 6.23 10.84 -3.32
C GLU A 146 7.11 11.42 -4.43
N THR A 147 8.40 11.11 -4.37
CA THR A 147 9.35 11.62 -5.35
C THR A 147 9.84 10.47 -6.22
N PHE A 148 9.38 10.46 -7.48
CA PHE A 148 9.74 9.46 -8.48
C PHE A 148 10.98 9.92 -9.24
N ALA A 149 12.13 9.95 -8.57
CA ALA A 149 13.39 10.28 -9.21
C ALA A 149 13.99 9.05 -9.92
N HIS A 150 14.46 9.21 -11.15
CA HIS A 150 15.16 8.15 -11.90
C HIS A 150 16.68 8.17 -11.68
N SER A 151 17.18 9.23 -11.05
CA SER A 151 18.59 9.45 -10.69
C SER A 151 18.71 10.41 -9.51
N VAL A 152 19.91 10.52 -8.95
CA VAL A 152 20.22 11.50 -7.89
C VAL A 152 20.10 12.92 -8.46
N GLU A 153 20.53 13.12 -9.69
CA GLU A 153 20.42 14.39 -10.41
C GLU A 153 18.96 14.83 -10.56
N ASP A 154 18.07 13.93 -10.99
CA ASP A 154 16.63 14.22 -11.08
C ASP A 154 16.04 14.60 -9.71
N LEU A 155 16.48 13.93 -8.64
CA LEU A 155 16.00 14.25 -7.29
C LEU A 155 16.44 15.65 -6.86
N VAL A 156 17.69 16.02 -7.15
CA VAL A 156 18.21 17.35 -6.85
C VAL A 156 17.44 18.43 -7.61
N GLU A 157 17.17 18.22 -8.90
CA GLU A 157 16.39 19.17 -9.71
C GLU A 157 14.96 19.34 -9.20
N GLN A 158 14.30 18.24 -8.84
CA GLN A 158 12.94 18.29 -8.28
C GLN A 158 12.89 19.00 -6.91
N VAL A 159 13.87 18.75 -6.04
CA VAL A 159 13.94 19.43 -4.74
C VAL A 159 14.27 20.91 -4.91
N MET A 160 15.13 21.26 -5.87
CA MET A 160 15.42 22.65 -6.23
C MET A 160 14.15 23.39 -6.66
N ALA A 161 13.40 22.82 -7.62
CA ALA A 161 12.15 23.42 -8.10
C ALA A 161 11.16 23.69 -6.94
N ARG A 162 10.98 22.72 -6.05
CA ARG A 162 10.08 22.86 -4.88
C ARG A 162 10.56 23.89 -3.86
N VAL A 163 11.87 24.09 -3.72
CA VAL A 163 12.43 25.11 -2.83
C VAL A 163 12.29 26.50 -3.46
N ASP A 164 12.42 26.61 -4.77
CA ASP A 164 12.29 27.86 -5.50
C ASP A 164 10.84 28.37 -5.55
N GLU A 165 9.87 27.46 -5.50
CA GLU A 165 8.43 27.78 -5.42
C GLU A 165 7.95 28.12 -4.00
N ASP A 166 8.78 27.95 -2.97
CA ASP A 166 8.39 28.15 -1.56
C ASP A 166 8.56 29.64 -1.16
N PRO A 167 7.46 30.41 -1.03
CA PRO A 167 7.53 31.85 -0.76
C PRO A 167 8.01 32.17 0.66
N ALA A 168 8.05 31.18 1.56
CA ALA A 168 8.52 31.36 2.93
C ALA A 168 10.06 31.30 3.04
N LEU A 169 10.75 30.85 1.99
CA LEU A 169 12.21 30.72 2.00
C LEU A 169 12.90 31.98 1.49
N THR A 170 13.89 32.43 2.25
CA THR A 170 14.77 33.53 1.81
C THR A 170 15.84 32.99 0.85
N PRO A 171 16.34 33.81 -0.10
CA PRO A 171 17.43 33.42 -1.00
C PRO A 171 18.68 32.91 -0.27
N GLY A 172 19.00 33.49 0.89
CA GLY A 172 20.14 33.06 1.73
C GLY A 172 19.96 31.69 2.38
N SER A 173 18.73 31.20 2.51
CA SER A 173 18.42 29.90 3.12
C SER A 173 18.22 28.76 2.10
N ARG A 174 18.16 29.09 0.80
CA ARG A 174 17.86 28.18 -0.31
C ARG A 174 18.72 26.92 -0.31
N ASN A 175 20.04 27.09 -0.38
CA ASN A 175 20.99 25.97 -0.48
C ASN A 175 20.96 25.09 0.78
N ARG A 176 20.76 25.68 1.96
CA ARG A 176 20.57 24.94 3.20
C ARG A 176 19.28 24.11 3.13
N ALA A 177 18.17 24.72 2.71
CA ALA A 177 16.88 24.05 2.60
C ALA A 177 16.93 22.85 1.65
N ILE A 178 17.56 23.01 0.48
CA ILE A 178 17.75 21.92 -0.49
C ILE A 178 18.54 20.77 0.14
N VAL A 179 19.69 21.06 0.76
CA VAL A 179 20.53 20.02 1.37
C VAL A 179 19.82 19.30 2.52
N CYS A 180 19.02 20.01 3.33
CA CYS A 180 18.25 19.41 4.42
C CYS A 180 17.13 18.51 3.88
N ARG A 181 16.35 18.98 2.88
CA ARG A 181 15.28 18.18 2.25
C ARG A 181 15.85 16.91 1.58
N LEU A 182 16.98 17.03 0.88
CA LEU A 182 17.70 15.88 0.31
C LEU A 182 18.17 14.91 1.39
N TYR A 183 18.63 15.44 2.53
CA TYR A 183 19.04 14.60 3.66
C TYR A 183 17.87 13.83 4.26
N ASP A 184 16.72 14.49 4.44
CA ASP A 184 15.51 13.85 4.97
C ASP A 184 14.95 12.77 4.03
N GLN A 185 15.28 12.86 2.73
CA GLN A 185 14.97 11.84 1.72
C GLN A 185 16.00 10.69 1.66
N GLY A 186 17.06 10.73 2.49
CA GLY A 186 18.05 9.65 2.59
C GLY A 186 19.05 9.55 1.43
N ILE A 187 19.10 10.54 0.53
CA ILE A 187 19.91 10.43 -0.71
C ILE A 187 21.42 10.31 -0.44
N PHE A 188 21.90 10.81 0.71
CA PHE A 188 23.33 10.80 1.04
C PHE A 188 23.86 9.43 1.48
N ASP A 189 22.99 8.42 1.60
CA ASP A 189 23.40 7.01 1.76
C ASP A 189 23.87 6.41 0.42
N ILE A 190 23.54 7.05 -0.71
CA ILE A 190 24.01 6.65 -2.04
C ILE A 190 25.46 7.11 -2.22
N LYS A 191 26.29 6.21 -2.76
CA LYS A 191 27.68 6.50 -3.07
C LYS A 191 27.77 7.69 -4.03
N ASP A 192 28.69 8.62 -3.74
CA ASP A 192 28.97 9.82 -4.53
C ASP A 192 27.83 10.87 -4.62
N ALA A 193 26.68 10.66 -3.98
CA ALA A 193 25.57 11.62 -3.98
C ALA A 193 25.97 13.00 -3.43
N ALA A 194 26.81 13.03 -2.39
CA ALA A 194 27.31 14.30 -1.83
C ALA A 194 28.13 15.12 -2.85
N GLN A 195 28.81 14.45 -3.79
CA GLN A 195 29.56 15.11 -4.86
C GLN A 195 28.60 15.64 -5.93
N GLN A 196 27.65 14.81 -6.37
CA GLN A 196 26.65 15.20 -7.37
C GLN A 196 25.80 16.39 -6.90
N VAL A 197 25.37 16.39 -5.63
CA VAL A 197 24.66 17.52 -5.01
C VAL A 197 25.53 18.77 -4.97
N ALA A 198 26.82 18.64 -4.64
CA ALA A 198 27.74 19.77 -4.59
C ALA A 198 27.92 20.40 -5.97
N ASP A 199 28.17 19.58 -7.00
CA ASP A 199 28.36 20.04 -8.38
C ASP A 199 27.09 20.72 -8.91
N ARG A 200 25.92 20.14 -8.61
CA ARG A 200 24.65 20.64 -9.13
C ARG A 200 24.20 21.95 -8.48
N LEU A 201 24.53 22.15 -7.19
CA LEU A 201 24.26 23.38 -6.43
C LEU A 201 25.37 24.43 -6.53
N GLY A 202 26.49 24.14 -7.21
CA GLY A 202 27.65 25.02 -7.25
C GLY A 202 28.31 25.22 -5.88
N LEU A 203 28.27 24.20 -5.02
CA LEU A 203 28.82 24.22 -3.67
C LEU A 203 30.08 23.36 -3.57
N SER A 204 30.88 23.59 -2.54
CA SER A 204 31.92 22.61 -2.18
C SER A 204 31.31 21.42 -1.45
N ARG A 205 31.91 20.23 -1.61
CA ARG A 205 31.52 19.03 -0.84
C ARG A 205 31.58 19.27 0.68
N HIS A 206 32.53 20.10 1.13
CA HIS A 206 32.62 20.52 2.54
C HIS A 206 31.39 21.32 2.98
N THR A 207 30.89 22.23 2.14
CA THR A 207 29.67 23.02 2.41
C THR A 207 28.43 22.13 2.52
N VAL A 208 28.31 21.11 1.66
CA VAL A 208 27.22 20.12 1.75
C VAL A 208 27.26 19.39 3.10
N TYR A 209 28.42 18.86 3.50
CA TYR A 209 28.54 18.19 4.81
C TYR A 209 28.35 19.13 6.00
N LEU A 210 28.73 20.40 5.89
CA LEU A 210 28.47 21.40 6.92
C LEU A 210 26.96 21.56 7.16
N HIS A 211 26.17 21.67 6.09
CA HIS A 211 24.72 21.74 6.19
C HIS A 211 24.11 20.46 6.76
N ILE A 212 24.55 19.28 6.30
CA ILE A 212 24.10 17.98 6.84
C ILE A 212 24.38 17.88 8.34
N ARG A 213 25.60 18.21 8.78
CA ARG A 213 25.99 18.15 10.20
C ARG A 213 25.15 19.08 11.06
N ASN A 214 24.92 20.32 10.59
CA ASN A 214 24.11 21.29 11.32
C ASN A 214 22.65 20.84 11.40
N HIS A 215 22.12 20.20 10.35
CA HIS A 215 20.77 19.64 10.33
C HIS A 215 20.64 18.46 11.29
N LYS A 216 21.59 17.50 11.28
CA LYS A 216 21.66 16.40 12.26
C LYS A 216 21.67 16.90 13.70
N ALA A 217 22.47 17.93 14.00
CA ALA A 217 22.54 18.53 15.32
C ALA A 217 21.22 19.22 15.75
N ALA A 218 20.47 19.78 14.80
CA ALA A 218 19.15 20.36 15.06
C ALA A 218 18.10 19.27 15.34
N LEU A 219 18.11 18.18 14.56
CA LEU A 219 17.21 17.03 14.76
C LEU A 219 17.42 16.37 16.13
N ALA A 220 18.67 16.19 16.56
CA ALA A 220 18.99 15.63 17.88
C ALA A 220 18.44 16.48 19.04
N LYS A 221 18.53 17.81 18.94
CA LYS A 221 17.99 18.73 19.96
C LYS A 221 16.46 18.72 20.04
N HIS A 222 15.77 18.42 18.95
CA HIS A 222 14.31 18.29 18.93
C HIS A 222 13.81 16.98 19.54
N GLN A 223 14.65 15.95 19.62
CA GLN A 223 14.33 14.69 20.29
C GLN A 223 14.59 14.74 21.81
N GLU A 224 15.31 15.76 22.30
CA GLU A 224 15.77 15.86 23.70
C GLU A 224 15.06 16.94 24.56
N GLY A 225 13.83 17.38 24.25
CA GLY A 225 13.15 18.39 25.10
C GLY A 225 11.63 18.28 25.22
N PRO A 226 11.02 18.75 26.33
CA PRO A 226 11.38 18.59 27.73
C PRO A 226 10.59 17.42 28.36
N HIS A 227 11.23 16.57 29.18
CA HIS A 227 10.49 15.75 30.14
C HIS A 227 9.81 16.71 31.15
N THR A 228 8.51 16.93 30.99
CA THR A 228 7.69 17.52 32.04
C THR A 228 7.71 16.58 33.23
N GLU A 229 8.43 16.97 34.28
CA GLU A 229 8.27 16.41 35.63
C GLU A 229 6.78 16.40 35.96
N ASN A 230 6.23 15.21 36.16
CA ASN A 230 4.88 15.03 36.65
C ASN A 230 4.96 15.11 38.18
N PRO A 231 4.40 16.13 38.86
CA PRO A 231 4.37 16.13 40.30
C PRO A 231 3.38 15.05 40.73
N SER A 232 3.89 14.09 41.50
CA SER A 232 3.11 13.08 42.20
C SER A 232 2.11 13.75 43.13
N HIS A 233 0.83 13.74 42.76
CA HIS A 233 -0.25 13.91 43.72
C HIS A 233 -0.67 12.55 44.24
N ASP A 234 0.00 12.18 45.33
CA ASP A 234 -0.54 11.31 46.36
C ASP A 234 -1.73 12.05 47.02
N ALA A 235 -2.91 11.45 46.96
CA ALA A 235 -4.08 11.87 47.74
C ALA A 235 -4.96 10.65 48.00
N THR A 236 -4.59 9.95 49.07
CA THR A 236 -5.49 9.20 49.93
C THR A 236 -6.64 10.11 50.40
N LEU A 237 -7.90 9.66 50.33
CA LEU A 237 -8.93 9.76 51.39
C LEU A 237 -10.35 9.44 50.84
N VAL A 238 -10.95 8.41 51.46
CA VAL A 238 -12.39 8.10 51.72
C VAL A 238 -13.37 8.10 50.55
#